data_AF-B2RKZ3-F1
#
_entry.id   AF-B2RKZ3-F1
#
_cell.length_a   1.000
_cell.length_b   1.000
_cell.length_c   1.000
_cell.angle_alpha   90.00
_cell.angle_beta   90.00
_cell.angle_gamma   90.00
#
_symmetry.space_group_name_H-M   'P 1'
#
loop_
_entity.id
_entity.type
_entity.pdbx_description
1 polymer ?
#
loop_
_entity_poly.entity_id
_entity_poly.type
_entity_poly.pdbx_seq_one_letter_code
_entity_poly.pdbx_strand_id
1 'polypeptide(L)'
;MFHLKTFSDMVESIQITSFHNAELLNFMIDEVKDARTLSKNEIIPTLDELDKVLATFKKGIAMNKTSEYSEKITALDAVRSKAFRNFIGCIQGETHRPEEDHREAARRLFILLKPYNNLNRKSYRNKTELMYKLVEVLRSDKHASDVQTVNVSAWIDKMDNANKAFDQLFDLRDNTEGERLIINNREMRHRIRLHYNRLLEIIEALLVLHADRPLEGFVGRHNERVAKMKALFALRASIGTKSTREKRDVLRSLAIGLGWSLPAGQEDFEFFAGTRILHPTEHRWYCLGKKDNIITLVLYKGKKKQSSSSSSNSSVDLPDLPAPPPSQPDNGSSGGGGEQGGGGSGGL
;
A
#
# COMPACT_ATOMS: atom_id res chain seq x y z
N MET A 1 -51.30 -29.21 -31.62
CA MET A 1 -50.18 -28.33 -32.01
C MET A 1 -49.40 -28.03 -30.74
N PHE A 2 -48.42 -28.88 -30.41
CA PHE A 2 -47.60 -28.70 -29.22
C PHE A 2 -46.70 -27.48 -29.43
N HIS A 3 -46.95 -26.41 -28.69
CA HIS A 3 -46.00 -25.30 -28.60
C HIS A 3 -44.73 -25.83 -27.95
N LEU A 4 -43.74 -26.16 -28.78
CA LEU A 4 -42.34 -26.20 -28.40
C LEU A 4 -42.03 -24.84 -27.75
N LYS A 5 -41.98 -24.80 -26.41
CA LYS A 5 -41.30 -23.73 -25.70
C LYS A 5 -39.89 -23.68 -26.25
N THR A 6 -39.58 -22.61 -26.96
CA THR A 6 -38.24 -22.27 -27.42
C THR A 6 -37.26 -22.42 -26.27
N PHE A 7 -36.28 -23.30 -26.42
CA PHE A 7 -35.01 -23.30 -25.69
C PHE A 7 -34.42 -21.89 -25.74
N SER A 8 -34.70 -21.01 -24.77
CA SER A 8 -34.13 -19.66 -24.73
C SER A 8 -34.29 -18.99 -23.37
N ASP A 9 -33.85 -19.65 -22.29
CA ASP A 9 -33.24 -18.91 -21.19
C ASP A 9 -31.73 -19.16 -21.31
N MET A 10 -31.09 -18.39 -22.20
CA MET A 10 -29.64 -18.41 -22.36
C MET A 10 -28.99 -18.11 -21.01
N VAL A 11 -27.96 -18.87 -20.63
CA VAL A 11 -27.19 -18.63 -19.41
C VAL A 11 -26.58 -17.23 -19.51
N GLU A 12 -26.99 -16.31 -18.65
CA GLU A 12 -26.56 -14.92 -18.77
C GLU A 12 -25.10 -14.74 -18.35
N SER A 13 -24.31 -14.05 -19.18
CA SER A 13 -22.96 -13.66 -18.80
C SER A 13 -22.91 -12.33 -18.05
N ILE A 14 -21.87 -12.16 -17.24
CA ILE A 14 -21.58 -10.93 -16.49
C ILE A 14 -20.11 -10.55 -16.54
N GLN A 15 -19.85 -9.24 -16.63
CA GLN A 15 -18.49 -8.70 -16.70
C GLN A 15 -17.84 -8.70 -15.30
N ILE A 16 -17.01 -9.72 -15.02
CA ILE A 16 -16.28 -9.88 -13.74
C ILE A 16 -15.43 -8.64 -13.39
N THR A 17 -14.98 -7.86 -14.37
CA THR A 17 -14.18 -6.63 -14.17
C THR A 17 -14.96 -5.51 -13.46
N SER A 18 -16.28 -5.47 -13.60
CA SER A 18 -17.14 -4.40 -13.05
C SER A 18 -17.42 -4.52 -11.54
N PHE A 19 -17.15 -5.68 -10.95
CA PHE A 19 -17.35 -5.91 -9.51
C PHE A 19 -16.30 -5.21 -8.65
N HIS A 20 -16.68 -4.75 -7.46
CA HIS A 20 -15.69 -4.54 -6.39
C HIS A 20 -15.24 -5.89 -5.81
N ASN A 21 -14.07 -5.95 -5.17
CA ASN A 21 -13.49 -7.22 -4.72
C ASN A 21 -14.40 -8.00 -3.75
N ALA A 22 -15.04 -7.32 -2.80
CA ALA A 22 -15.96 -7.96 -1.86
C ALA A 22 -17.24 -8.48 -2.53
N GLU A 23 -17.77 -7.72 -3.50
CA GLU A 23 -18.95 -8.12 -4.28
C GLU A 23 -18.66 -9.33 -5.14
N LEU A 24 -17.51 -9.35 -5.82
CA LEU A 24 -17.07 -10.49 -6.61
C LEU A 24 -16.94 -11.73 -5.74
N LEU A 25 -16.31 -11.60 -4.56
CA LEU A 25 -16.13 -12.73 -3.65
C LEU A 25 -17.49 -13.28 -3.21
N ASN A 26 -18.42 -12.42 -2.78
CA ASN A 26 -19.74 -12.87 -2.32
C ASN A 26 -20.56 -13.50 -3.46
N PHE A 27 -20.58 -12.85 -4.62
CA PHE A 27 -21.26 -13.37 -5.81
C PHE A 27 -20.74 -14.77 -6.17
N MET A 28 -19.42 -14.95 -6.20
CA MET A 28 -18.83 -16.24 -6.55
C MET A 28 -19.05 -17.32 -5.49
N ILE A 29 -19.07 -16.97 -4.20
CA ILE A 29 -19.42 -17.90 -3.12
C ILE A 29 -20.86 -18.40 -3.29
N ASP A 30 -21.79 -17.50 -3.58
CA ASP A 30 -23.20 -17.85 -3.78
C ASP A 30 -23.37 -18.73 -5.03
N GLU A 31 -22.69 -18.40 -6.14
CA GLU A 31 -22.68 -19.20 -7.37
C GLU A 31 -22.13 -20.62 -7.15
N VAL A 32 -20.96 -20.74 -6.50
CA VAL A 32 -20.34 -22.05 -6.23
C VAL A 32 -21.21 -22.88 -5.28
N LYS A 33 -21.77 -22.26 -4.24
CA LYS A 33 -22.66 -22.93 -3.29
C LYS A 33 -23.90 -23.47 -3.98
N ASP A 34 -24.52 -22.68 -4.84
CA ASP A 34 -25.72 -23.08 -5.60
C ASP A 34 -25.38 -24.18 -6.62
N ALA A 35 -24.28 -24.03 -7.38
CA ALA A 35 -23.84 -25.03 -8.35
C ALA A 35 -23.50 -26.39 -7.70
N ARG A 36 -22.93 -26.39 -6.49
CA ARG A 36 -22.67 -27.65 -5.75
C ARG A 36 -23.94 -28.43 -5.43
N THR A 37 -25.10 -27.77 -5.29
CA THR A 37 -26.37 -28.48 -5.04
C THR A 37 -26.80 -29.37 -6.20
N LEU A 38 -26.33 -29.08 -7.42
CA LEU A 38 -26.63 -29.89 -8.61
C LEU A 38 -26.00 -31.28 -8.54
N SER A 39 -24.92 -31.45 -7.77
CA SER A 39 -24.20 -32.73 -7.58
C SER A 39 -23.81 -33.43 -8.90
N LYS A 40 -23.50 -32.65 -9.94
CA LYS A 40 -23.09 -33.15 -11.27
C LYS A 40 -21.58 -33.37 -11.31
N ASN A 41 -21.12 -34.53 -11.76
CA ASN A 41 -19.70 -34.89 -11.73
C ASN A 41 -18.84 -34.01 -12.65
N GLU A 42 -19.44 -33.48 -13.70
CA GLU A 42 -18.80 -32.67 -14.74
C GLU A 42 -18.35 -31.30 -14.21
N ILE A 43 -19.08 -30.74 -13.23
CA ILE A 43 -18.78 -29.41 -12.66
C ILE A 43 -17.91 -29.48 -11.40
N ILE A 44 -17.86 -30.61 -10.69
CA ILE A 44 -17.13 -30.75 -9.42
C ILE A 44 -15.65 -30.31 -9.54
N PRO A 45 -14.87 -30.74 -10.56
CA PRO A 45 -13.48 -30.31 -10.70
C PRO A 45 -13.34 -28.78 -10.85
N THR A 46 -14.25 -28.15 -11.60
CA THR A 46 -14.25 -26.69 -11.78
C THR A 46 -14.62 -25.96 -10.50
N LEU A 47 -15.56 -26.50 -9.71
CA LEU A 47 -15.96 -25.94 -8.42
C LEU A 47 -14.84 -26.04 -7.38
N ASP A 48 -14.10 -27.15 -7.37
CA ASP A 48 -12.96 -27.35 -6.46
C ASP A 48 -11.81 -26.38 -6.77
N GLU A 49 -11.52 -26.14 -8.05
CA GLU A 49 -10.55 -25.11 -8.45
C GLU A 49 -11.05 -23.70 -8.12
N LEU A 50 -12.34 -23.41 -8.32
CA LEU A 50 -12.93 -22.14 -7.90
C LEU A 50 -12.78 -21.91 -6.40
N ASP A 51 -13.02 -22.92 -5.55
CA ASP A 51 -12.87 -22.78 -4.10
C ASP A 51 -11.43 -22.47 -3.69
N LYS A 52 -10.43 -23.12 -4.31
CA LYS A 52 -9.00 -22.83 -4.06
C LYS A 52 -8.66 -21.38 -4.44
N VAL A 53 -9.14 -20.94 -5.60
CA VAL A 53 -8.92 -19.59 -6.13
C VAL A 53 -9.62 -18.56 -5.24
N LEU A 54 -10.86 -18.80 -4.82
CA LEU A 54 -11.64 -17.92 -3.95
C LEU A 54 -11.05 -17.82 -2.54
N ALA A 55 -10.54 -18.93 -1.99
CA ALA A 55 -9.86 -18.93 -0.69
C ALA A 55 -8.59 -18.05 -0.73
N THR A 56 -7.81 -18.17 -1.81
CA THR A 56 -6.61 -17.34 -2.01
C THR A 56 -6.98 -15.88 -2.27
N PHE A 57 -8.03 -15.61 -3.05
CA PHE A 57 -8.54 -14.26 -3.29
C PHE A 57 -9.05 -13.61 -2.00
N LYS A 58 -9.78 -14.34 -1.15
CA LYS A 58 -10.22 -13.88 0.18
C LYS A 58 -9.05 -13.47 1.07
N LYS A 59 -7.98 -14.28 1.11
CA LYS A 59 -6.73 -13.94 1.81
C LYS A 59 -6.11 -12.66 1.23
N GLY A 60 -6.05 -12.54 -0.10
CA GLY A 60 -5.55 -11.35 -0.78
C GLY A 60 -6.37 -10.08 -0.49
N ILE A 61 -7.69 -10.17 -0.36
CA ILE A 61 -8.54 -9.04 0.04
C ILE A 61 -8.23 -8.63 1.49
N ALA A 62 -8.07 -9.58 2.41
CA ALA A 62 -7.74 -9.31 3.81
C ALA A 62 -6.34 -8.67 3.95
N MET A 63 -5.37 -9.09 3.13
CA MET A 63 -4.04 -8.49 3.08
C MET A 63 -4.05 -7.04 2.59
N ASN A 64 -4.94 -6.67 1.67
CA ASN A 64 -5.08 -5.26 1.26
C ASN A 64 -5.68 -4.38 2.37
N LYS A 65 -6.45 -4.96 3.30
CA LYS A 65 -6.99 -4.24 4.47
C LYS A 65 -5.93 -3.96 5.54
N THR A 66 -4.77 -4.63 5.51
CA THR A 66 -3.65 -4.39 6.44
C THR A 66 -2.99 -3.00 6.28
N SER A 67 -3.51 -2.14 5.39
CA SER A 67 -3.34 -0.68 5.42
C SER A 67 -3.50 -0.09 6.83
N GLU A 68 -4.28 -0.72 7.71
CA GLU A 68 -4.38 -0.32 9.12
C GLU A 68 -3.03 -0.27 9.84
N TYR A 69 -2.10 -1.21 9.58
CA TYR A 69 -0.77 -1.16 10.18
C TYR A 69 0.06 -0.03 9.59
N SER A 70 -0.04 0.21 8.28
CA SER A 70 0.63 1.35 7.63
C SER A 70 0.12 2.69 8.17
N GLU A 71 -1.20 2.84 8.38
CA GLU A 71 -1.80 4.03 8.98
C GLU A 71 -1.40 4.20 10.45
N LYS A 72 -1.44 3.13 11.26
CA LYS A 72 -1.01 3.16 12.66
C LYS A 72 0.49 3.47 12.81
N ILE A 73 1.34 2.91 11.96
CA ILE A 73 2.78 3.20 11.92
C ILE A 73 3.03 4.65 11.52
N THR A 74 2.30 5.16 10.53
CA THR A 74 2.40 6.58 10.13
C THR A 74 1.98 7.51 11.27
N ALA A 75 0.90 7.18 11.99
CA ALA A 75 0.43 7.95 13.14
C ALA A 75 1.44 7.92 14.30
N LEU A 76 1.98 6.75 14.66
CA LEU A 76 3.00 6.62 15.70
C LEU A 76 4.30 7.33 15.33
N ASP A 77 4.72 7.28 14.05
CA ASP A 77 5.89 8.04 13.62
C ASP A 77 5.66 9.56 13.70
N ALA A 78 4.44 10.04 13.44
CA ALA A 78 4.10 11.44 13.62
C ALA A 78 4.16 11.86 15.10
N VAL A 79 3.65 11.03 16.03
CA VAL A 79 3.76 11.24 17.48
C VAL A 79 5.23 11.28 17.91
N ARG A 80 6.02 10.30 17.47
CA ARG A 80 7.47 10.22 17.74
C ARG A 80 8.22 11.46 17.23
N SER A 81 7.94 11.87 15.99
CA SER A 81 8.53 13.07 15.38
C SER A 81 8.15 14.35 16.12
N LYS A 82 6.93 14.41 16.66
CA LYS A 82 6.44 15.55 17.45
C LYS A 82 7.11 15.58 18.82
N ALA A 83 7.24 14.44 19.50
CA ALA A 83 7.93 14.34 20.78
C ALA A 83 9.38 14.81 20.68
N PHE A 84 10.11 14.37 19.64
CA PHE A 84 11.48 14.80 19.38
C PHE A 84 11.58 16.32 19.09
N ARG A 85 10.69 16.87 18.25
CA ARG A 85 10.65 18.32 17.98
C ARG A 85 10.37 19.14 19.23
N ASN A 86 9.43 18.71 20.06
CA ASN A 86 9.10 19.39 21.31
C ASN A 86 10.29 19.38 22.27
N PHE A 87 10.96 18.23 22.42
CA PHE A 87 12.16 18.11 23.25
C PHE A 87 13.28 19.05 22.81
N ILE A 88 13.61 19.11 21.52
CA ILE A 88 14.59 20.08 20.99
C ILE A 88 14.14 21.51 21.26
N GLY A 89 12.86 21.82 21.01
CA GLY A 89 12.31 23.16 21.21
C GLY A 89 12.41 23.62 22.67
N CYS A 90 12.18 22.72 23.63
CA CYS A 90 12.37 23.00 25.06
C CYS A 90 13.83 23.35 25.36
N ILE A 91 14.79 22.51 24.96
CA ILE A 91 16.23 22.80 25.20
C ILE A 91 16.65 24.11 24.54
N GLN A 92 16.19 24.36 23.31
CA GLN A 92 16.50 25.59 22.60
C GLN A 92 15.94 26.83 23.34
N GLY A 93 14.71 26.77 23.83
CA GLY A 93 14.12 27.85 24.63
C GLY A 93 14.93 28.16 25.89
N GLU A 94 15.40 27.11 26.57
CA GLU A 94 16.21 27.23 27.80
C GLU A 94 17.59 27.89 27.55
N THR A 95 18.08 27.93 26.30
CA THR A 95 19.32 28.67 25.97
C THR A 95 19.18 30.20 26.03
N HIS A 96 17.95 30.70 26.16
CA HIS A 96 17.65 32.13 26.22
C HIS A 96 17.28 32.61 27.63
N ARG A 97 17.35 31.72 28.63
CA ARG A 97 17.09 32.09 30.03
C ARG A 97 18.10 33.12 30.55
N PRO A 98 17.69 34.04 31.45
CA PRO A 98 18.59 35.01 32.05
C PRO A 98 19.62 34.37 32.99
N GLU A 99 19.28 33.28 33.67
CA GLU A 99 20.17 32.55 34.58
C GLU A 99 21.32 31.86 33.81
N GLU A 100 22.58 32.24 34.10
CA GLU A 100 23.76 31.75 33.36
C GLU A 100 23.93 30.23 33.48
N ASP A 101 23.85 29.69 34.69
CA ASP A 101 24.06 28.24 34.93
C ASP A 101 23.07 27.37 34.14
N HIS A 102 21.80 27.78 34.10
CA HIS A 102 20.76 27.12 33.30
C HIS A 102 21.03 27.24 31.80
N ARG A 103 21.39 28.44 31.34
CA ARG A 103 21.67 28.72 29.94
C ARG A 103 22.86 27.92 29.44
N GLU A 104 23.93 27.81 30.23
CA GLU A 104 25.10 27.01 29.86
C GLU A 104 24.81 25.52 29.82
N ALA A 105 24.05 24.99 30.80
CA ALA A 105 23.58 23.61 30.78
C ALA A 105 22.73 23.32 29.53
N ALA A 106 21.80 24.22 29.19
CA ALA A 106 20.99 24.12 27.98
C ALA A 106 21.83 24.18 26.70
N ARG A 107 22.87 25.03 26.64
CA ARG A 107 23.81 25.10 25.49
C ARG A 107 24.60 23.81 25.33
N ARG A 108 25.09 23.22 26.42
CA ARG A 108 25.79 21.91 26.39
C ARG A 108 24.89 20.82 25.82
N LEU A 109 23.64 20.74 26.31
CA LEU A 109 22.64 19.81 25.76
C LEU A 109 22.29 20.12 24.30
N PHE A 110 22.20 21.40 23.90
CA PHE A 110 21.89 21.75 22.50
C PHE A 110 23.00 21.34 21.53
N ILE A 111 24.28 21.46 21.94
CA ILE A 111 25.42 20.97 21.15
C ILE A 111 25.36 19.44 21.00
N LEU A 112 25.01 18.73 22.08
CA LEU A 112 24.84 17.28 22.08
C LEU A 112 23.80 16.80 21.07
N LEU A 113 22.79 17.62 20.75
CA LEU A 113 21.71 17.28 19.82
C LEU A 113 22.10 17.43 18.34
N LYS A 114 23.20 18.13 18.01
CA LYS A 114 23.61 18.37 16.61
C LYS A 114 23.71 17.10 15.76
N PRO A 115 24.27 15.97 16.22
CA PRO A 115 24.34 14.72 15.45
C PRO A 115 22.97 14.08 15.17
N TYR A 116 21.96 14.42 15.98
CA TYR A 116 20.59 13.92 15.89
C TYR A 116 19.67 14.84 15.06
N ASN A 117 20.21 15.93 14.50
CA ASN A 117 19.47 16.75 13.56
C ASN A 117 19.06 15.93 12.33
N ASN A 118 17.88 16.24 11.79
CA ASN A 118 17.29 15.55 10.64
C ASN A 118 16.93 14.07 10.85
N LEU A 119 16.67 13.62 12.09
CA LEU A 119 16.16 12.27 12.35
C LEU A 119 14.93 11.89 11.49
N ASN A 120 14.08 12.86 11.15
CA ASN A 120 12.90 12.66 10.30
C ASN A 120 13.23 12.33 8.82
N ARG A 121 14.48 12.51 8.38
CA ARG A 121 14.94 12.17 7.02
C ARG A 121 15.59 10.79 6.95
N LYS A 122 15.80 10.12 8.09
CA LYS A 122 16.40 8.78 8.15
C LYS A 122 15.33 7.70 7.99
N SER A 123 15.76 6.50 7.60
CA SER A 123 14.88 5.33 7.61
C SER A 123 14.34 5.06 9.01
N TYR A 124 13.19 4.39 9.10
CA TYR A 124 12.54 4.12 10.38
C TYR A 124 13.45 3.39 11.37
N ARG A 125 14.17 2.34 10.92
CA ARG A 125 15.13 1.59 11.74
C ARG A 125 16.26 2.49 12.27
N ASN A 126 16.87 3.28 11.39
CA ASN A 126 17.95 4.19 11.77
C ASN A 126 17.47 5.29 12.73
N LYS A 127 16.25 5.79 12.55
CA LYS A 127 15.63 6.76 13.46
C LYS A 127 15.39 6.14 14.83
N THR A 128 14.86 4.92 14.89
CA THR A 128 14.65 4.18 16.14
C THR A 128 15.95 4.03 16.93
N GLU A 129 17.00 3.50 16.28
CA GLU A 129 18.31 3.27 16.90
C GLU A 129 18.95 4.56 17.43
N LEU A 130 18.91 5.62 16.63
CA LEU A 130 19.48 6.91 17.04
C LEU A 130 18.67 7.55 18.18
N MET A 131 17.36 7.33 18.25
CA MET A 131 16.56 7.82 19.37
C MET A 131 16.89 7.05 20.67
N TYR A 132 17.13 5.73 20.62
CA TYR A 132 17.62 5.00 21.78
C TYR A 132 18.99 5.47 22.25
N LYS A 133 19.93 5.62 21.32
CA LYS A 133 21.27 6.17 21.62
C LYS A 133 21.18 7.58 22.24
N LEU A 134 20.28 8.43 21.73
CA LEU A 134 20.07 9.75 22.31
C LEU A 134 19.56 9.66 23.76
N VAL A 135 18.57 8.81 24.02
CA VAL A 135 18.04 8.60 25.38
C VAL A 135 19.13 8.09 26.32
N GLU A 136 19.94 7.13 25.87
CA GLU A 136 21.07 6.58 26.64
C GLU A 136 22.09 7.67 26.99
N VAL A 137 22.52 8.46 26.00
CA VAL A 137 23.49 9.54 26.21
C VAL A 137 22.93 10.60 27.16
N LEU A 138 21.66 10.98 27.02
CA LEU A 138 21.02 11.96 27.91
C LEU A 138 20.85 11.45 29.35
N ARG A 139 20.66 10.14 29.53
CA ARG A 139 20.55 9.49 30.85
C ARG A 139 21.91 9.11 31.44
N SER A 140 23.01 9.28 30.72
CA SER A 140 24.35 9.00 31.22
C SER A 140 24.73 9.95 32.36
N ASP A 141 25.58 9.48 33.28
CA ASP A 141 26.07 10.26 34.42
C ASP A 141 26.71 11.59 34.01
N LYS A 142 27.31 11.61 32.80
CA LYS A 142 27.93 12.80 32.21
C LYS A 142 26.96 13.94 31.92
N HIS A 143 25.69 13.63 31.66
CA HIS A 143 24.67 14.61 31.25
C HIS A 143 23.48 14.69 32.21
N ALA A 144 23.42 13.81 33.22
CA ALA A 144 22.35 13.78 34.21
C ALA A 144 22.20 15.11 34.97
N SER A 145 23.31 15.77 35.35
CA SER A 145 23.26 17.08 36.02
C SER A 145 22.66 18.16 35.13
N ASP A 146 23.07 18.23 33.86
CA ASP A 146 22.56 19.22 32.90
C ASP A 146 21.07 18.97 32.60
N VAL A 147 20.66 17.69 32.48
CA VAL A 147 19.25 17.31 32.28
C VAL A 147 18.38 17.70 33.47
N GLN A 148 18.89 17.53 34.69
CA GLN A 148 18.18 17.92 35.92
C GLN A 148 18.08 19.43 36.05
N THR A 149 19.18 20.17 35.79
CA THR A 149 19.19 21.63 35.78
C THR A 149 18.20 22.20 34.77
N VAL A 150 18.16 21.66 33.55
CA VAL A 150 17.23 22.13 32.49
C VAL A 150 15.81 21.56 32.66
N ASN A 151 15.61 20.63 33.60
CA ASN A 151 14.33 19.99 33.92
C ASN A 151 13.62 19.35 32.71
N VAL A 152 14.38 18.60 31.89
CA VAL A 152 13.87 17.98 30.65
C VAL A 152 13.61 16.48 30.74
N SER A 153 13.78 15.87 31.93
CA SER A 153 13.60 14.42 32.13
C SER A 153 12.25 13.89 31.63
N ALA A 154 11.16 14.60 31.92
CA ALA A 154 9.83 14.21 31.46
C ALA A 154 9.66 14.24 29.93
N TRP A 155 10.43 15.08 29.23
CA TRP A 155 10.45 15.12 27.77
C TRP A 155 11.25 13.96 27.18
N ILE A 156 12.34 13.56 27.85
CA ILE A 156 13.13 12.38 27.49
C ILE A 156 12.26 11.12 27.62
N ASP A 157 11.49 10.98 28.70
CA ASP A 157 10.60 9.83 28.91
C ASP A 157 9.48 9.76 27.86
N LYS A 158 8.87 10.90 27.54
CA LYS A 158 7.86 10.97 26.46
C LYS A 158 8.44 10.57 25.10
N MET A 159 9.68 10.96 24.82
CA MET A 159 10.37 10.61 23.59
C MET A 159 10.72 9.12 23.54
N ASP A 160 11.24 8.56 24.64
CA ASP A 160 11.58 7.14 24.79
C ASP A 160 10.33 6.26 24.62
N ASN A 161 9.23 6.60 25.32
CA ASN A 161 7.97 5.88 25.23
C ASN A 161 7.37 5.93 23.81
N ALA A 162 7.43 7.09 23.14
CA ALA A 162 6.97 7.19 21.76
C ALA A 162 7.83 6.38 20.78
N ASN A 163 9.14 6.26 21.03
CA ASN A 163 10.03 5.42 20.22
C ASN A 163 9.75 3.94 20.43
N LYS A 164 9.61 3.49 21.69
CA LYS A 164 9.27 2.10 22.04
C LYS A 164 7.93 1.66 21.45
N ALA A 165 6.90 2.51 21.55
CA ALA A 165 5.58 2.22 20.98
C ALA A 165 5.64 2.08 19.44
N PHE A 166 6.44 2.91 18.76
CA PHE A 166 6.69 2.77 17.33
C PHE A 166 7.40 1.45 17.02
N ASP A 167 8.48 1.16 17.74
CA ASP A 167 9.36 0.00 17.51
C ASP A 167 8.62 -1.33 17.67
N GLN A 168 7.82 -1.46 18.73
CA GLN A 168 6.97 -2.63 18.97
C GLN A 168 6.00 -2.91 17.80
N LEU A 169 5.33 -1.86 17.29
CA LEU A 169 4.40 -2.02 16.17
C LEU A 169 5.14 -2.24 14.84
N PHE A 170 6.31 -1.64 14.68
CA PHE A 170 7.14 -1.76 13.48
C PHE A 170 7.71 -3.18 13.35
N ASP A 171 8.25 -3.75 14.43
CA ASP A 171 8.73 -5.14 14.46
C ASP A 171 7.57 -6.14 14.32
N LEU A 172 6.40 -5.87 14.91
CA LEU A 172 5.20 -6.69 14.68
C LEU A 172 4.80 -6.68 13.20
N ARG A 173 4.89 -5.53 12.52
CA ARG A 173 4.67 -5.43 11.07
C ARG A 173 5.75 -6.20 10.31
N ASP A 174 7.02 -6.01 10.60
CA ASP A 174 8.11 -6.66 9.87
C ASP A 174 8.07 -8.19 10.01
N ASN A 175 7.69 -8.72 11.19
CA ASN A 175 7.48 -10.15 11.38
C ASN A 175 6.23 -10.68 10.65
N THR A 176 5.12 -9.91 10.64
CA THR A 176 3.92 -10.29 9.89
C THR A 176 4.04 -10.07 8.37
N GLU A 177 4.94 -9.19 7.91
CA GLU A 177 5.23 -8.92 6.51
C GLU A 177 6.33 -9.83 5.94
N GLY A 178 7.29 -10.27 6.76
CA GLY A 178 8.34 -11.22 6.36
C GLY A 178 7.80 -12.60 5.94
N GLU A 179 6.64 -13.00 6.47
CA GLU A 179 5.92 -14.23 6.10
C GLU A 179 4.90 -14.05 4.96
N ARG A 180 4.84 -12.86 4.36
CA ARG A 180 3.68 -12.47 3.54
C ARG A 180 3.84 -12.93 2.09
N LEU A 181 3.05 -13.95 1.72
CA LEU A 181 2.73 -14.26 0.31
C LEU A 181 2.07 -13.03 -0.33
N ILE A 182 2.74 -12.39 -1.29
CA ILE A 182 2.14 -11.30 -2.09
C ILE A 182 1.09 -11.91 -3.02
N ILE A 183 -0.18 -11.83 -2.63
CA ILE A 183 -1.30 -12.32 -3.45
C ILE A 183 -1.68 -11.24 -4.46
N ASN A 184 -1.44 -11.50 -5.74
CA ASN A 184 -1.86 -10.61 -6.82
C ASN A 184 -3.37 -10.75 -7.08
N ASN A 185 -4.17 -9.92 -6.41
CA ASN A 185 -5.63 -9.93 -6.56
C ASN A 185 -6.11 -9.72 -8.02
N ARG A 186 -5.34 -9.05 -8.88
CA ARG A 186 -5.70 -8.90 -10.30
C ARG A 186 -5.61 -10.24 -11.03
N GLU A 187 -4.56 -10.99 -10.78
CA GLU A 187 -4.38 -12.34 -11.32
C GLU A 187 -5.46 -13.28 -10.79
N MET A 188 -5.77 -13.20 -9.49
CA MET A 188 -6.85 -13.98 -8.90
C MET A 188 -8.20 -13.70 -9.56
N ARG A 189 -8.53 -12.43 -9.87
CA ARG A 189 -9.75 -12.08 -10.62
C ARG A 189 -9.76 -12.63 -12.04
N HIS A 190 -8.61 -12.70 -12.70
CA HIS A 190 -8.49 -13.32 -14.01
C HIS A 190 -8.77 -14.82 -13.94
N ARG A 191 -8.18 -15.52 -12.97
CA ARG A 191 -8.42 -16.95 -12.72
C ARG A 191 -9.88 -17.23 -12.35
N ILE A 192 -10.49 -16.42 -11.48
CA ILE A 192 -11.93 -16.52 -11.16
C ILE A 192 -12.76 -16.46 -12.44
N ARG A 193 -12.50 -15.47 -13.31
CA ARG A 193 -13.22 -15.32 -14.58
C ARG A 193 -13.07 -16.55 -15.47
N LEU A 194 -11.87 -17.10 -15.60
CA LEU A 194 -11.63 -18.29 -16.43
C LEU A 194 -12.44 -19.49 -15.93
N HIS A 195 -12.35 -19.82 -14.64
CA HIS A 195 -13.05 -20.97 -14.10
C HIS A 195 -14.57 -20.76 -14.02
N TYR A 196 -15.02 -19.53 -13.77
CA TYR A 196 -16.44 -19.19 -13.82
C TYR A 196 -17.02 -19.34 -15.22
N ASN A 197 -16.35 -18.81 -16.25
CA ASN A 197 -16.80 -18.99 -17.64
C ASN A 197 -16.84 -20.48 -18.00
N ARG A 198 -15.82 -21.25 -17.58
CA ARG A 198 -15.79 -22.70 -17.78
C ARG A 198 -16.96 -23.41 -17.10
N LEU A 199 -17.33 -22.98 -15.89
CA LEU A 199 -18.50 -23.52 -15.19
C LEU A 199 -19.78 -23.28 -16.02
N LEU A 200 -19.98 -22.06 -16.54
CA LEU A 200 -21.16 -21.73 -17.36
C LEU A 200 -21.19 -22.52 -18.66
N GLU A 201 -20.05 -22.69 -19.34
CA GLU A 201 -19.94 -23.54 -20.55
C GLU A 201 -20.38 -24.99 -20.27
N ILE A 202 -19.94 -25.56 -19.13
CA ILE A 202 -20.32 -26.93 -18.76
C ILE A 202 -21.82 -26.99 -18.45
N ILE A 203 -22.36 -26.00 -17.75
CA ILE A 203 -23.80 -25.95 -17.41
C ILE A 203 -24.65 -25.81 -18.67
N GLU A 204 -24.24 -24.97 -19.62
CA GLU A 204 -24.92 -24.82 -20.91
C GLU A 204 -24.87 -26.13 -21.72
N ALA A 205 -23.72 -26.80 -21.76
CA ALA A 205 -23.61 -28.12 -22.38
C ALA A 205 -24.51 -29.16 -21.69
N LEU A 206 -24.57 -29.17 -20.35
CA LEU A 206 -25.45 -30.07 -19.60
C LEU A 206 -26.94 -29.78 -19.84
N LEU A 207 -27.33 -28.51 -20.02
CA LEU A 207 -28.70 -28.16 -20.41
C LEU A 207 -29.05 -28.68 -21.81
N VAL A 208 -28.10 -28.65 -22.75
CA VAL A 208 -28.35 -29.17 -24.11
C VAL A 208 -28.41 -30.70 -24.13
N LEU A 209 -27.52 -31.37 -23.40
CA LEU A 209 -27.38 -32.83 -23.44
C LEU A 209 -28.35 -33.55 -22.49
N HIS A 210 -28.58 -32.99 -21.30
CA HIS A 210 -29.24 -33.64 -20.16
C HIS A 210 -30.06 -32.64 -19.34
N ALA A 211 -30.95 -31.88 -19.99
CA ALA A 211 -31.83 -30.93 -19.30
C ALA A 211 -32.62 -31.60 -18.17
N ASP A 212 -32.52 -31.04 -16.96
CA ASP A 212 -33.33 -31.42 -15.81
C ASP A 212 -33.79 -30.20 -15.01
N ARG A 213 -34.84 -30.39 -14.18
CA ARG A 213 -35.41 -29.29 -13.39
C ARG A 213 -34.40 -28.64 -12.43
N PRO A 214 -33.49 -29.38 -11.77
CA PRO A 214 -32.43 -28.76 -10.97
C PRO A 214 -31.53 -27.82 -11.75
N LEU A 215 -31.08 -28.21 -12.95
CA LEU A 215 -30.26 -27.37 -13.84
C LEU A 215 -31.02 -26.11 -14.29
N GLU A 216 -32.26 -26.26 -14.75
CA GLU A 216 -33.11 -25.11 -15.11
C GLU A 216 -33.32 -24.16 -13.93
N GLY A 217 -33.56 -24.70 -12.74
CA GLY A 217 -33.71 -23.92 -11.51
C GLY A 217 -32.43 -23.18 -11.12
N PHE A 218 -31.25 -23.78 -11.31
CA PHE A 218 -29.97 -23.10 -11.11
C PHE A 218 -29.81 -21.93 -12.10
N VAL A 219 -30.09 -22.14 -13.39
CA VAL A 219 -29.96 -21.08 -14.41
C VAL A 219 -30.92 -19.92 -14.14
N GLY A 220 -32.15 -20.19 -13.71
CA GLY A 220 -33.07 -19.14 -13.30
C GLY A 220 -32.52 -18.28 -12.14
N ARG A 221 -31.98 -18.91 -11.09
CA ARG A 221 -31.37 -18.20 -9.95
C ARG A 221 -30.10 -17.43 -10.35
N HIS A 222 -29.29 -18.03 -11.21
CA HIS A 222 -28.09 -17.40 -11.78
C HIS A 222 -28.45 -16.13 -12.55
N ASN A 223 -29.39 -16.23 -13.49
CA ASN A 223 -29.84 -15.09 -14.30
C ASN A 223 -30.43 -13.98 -13.41
N GLU A 224 -31.17 -14.32 -12.36
CA GLU A 224 -31.66 -13.34 -11.39
C GLU A 224 -30.51 -12.63 -10.64
N ARG A 225 -29.49 -13.37 -10.20
CA ARG A 225 -28.30 -12.78 -9.56
C ARG A 225 -27.53 -11.87 -10.53
N VAL A 226 -27.36 -12.30 -11.79
CA VAL A 226 -26.72 -11.51 -12.85
C VAL A 226 -27.51 -10.22 -13.13
N ALA A 227 -28.84 -10.30 -13.25
CA ALA A 227 -29.70 -9.14 -13.46
C ALA A 227 -29.58 -8.11 -12.32
N LYS A 228 -29.59 -8.57 -11.06
CA LYS A 228 -29.37 -7.70 -9.88
C LYS A 228 -28.03 -6.98 -9.94
N MET A 229 -26.95 -7.69 -10.30
CA MET A 229 -25.63 -7.08 -10.42
C MET A 229 -25.52 -6.12 -11.61
N LYS A 230 -26.12 -6.45 -12.77
CA LYS A 230 -26.19 -5.53 -13.92
C LYS A 230 -26.93 -4.24 -13.58
N ALA A 231 -28.06 -4.33 -12.87
CA ALA A 231 -28.79 -3.16 -12.38
C ALA A 231 -27.94 -2.31 -11.43
N LEU A 232 -27.20 -2.95 -10.51
CA LEU A 232 -26.27 -2.27 -9.61
C LEU A 232 -25.13 -1.56 -10.35
N PHE A 233 -24.58 -2.19 -11.40
CA PHE A 233 -23.54 -1.58 -12.24
C PHE A 233 -24.09 -0.39 -13.04
N ALA A 234 -25.30 -0.51 -13.60
CA ALA A 234 -25.98 0.57 -14.29
C ALA A 234 -26.26 1.76 -13.36
N LEU A 235 -26.70 1.50 -12.13
CA LEU A 235 -26.88 2.52 -11.10
C LEU A 235 -25.56 3.23 -10.77
N ARG A 236 -24.46 2.51 -10.64
CA ARG A 236 -23.14 3.11 -10.41
C ARG A 236 -22.68 3.97 -11.57
N ALA A 237 -22.90 3.50 -12.78
CA ALA A 237 -22.58 4.25 -13.99
C ALA A 237 -23.40 5.56 -14.04
N SER A 238 -24.70 5.51 -13.71
CA SER A 238 -25.57 6.70 -13.70
C SER A 238 -25.25 7.69 -12.57
N ILE A 239 -24.89 7.19 -11.38
CA ILE A 239 -24.38 8.06 -10.30
C ILE A 239 -23.06 8.70 -10.71
N GLY A 240 -22.17 7.94 -11.36
CA GLY A 240 -20.92 8.45 -11.90
C GLY A 240 -21.12 9.56 -12.93
N THR A 241 -22.05 9.39 -13.87
CA THR A 241 -22.37 10.40 -14.88
C THR A 241 -23.05 11.63 -14.26
N LYS A 242 -23.99 11.45 -13.32
CA LYS A 242 -24.62 12.55 -12.58
C LYS A 242 -23.60 13.34 -11.76
N SER A 243 -22.75 12.67 -10.97
CA SER A 243 -21.68 13.32 -10.20
C SER A 243 -20.68 14.04 -11.12
N THR A 244 -20.40 13.48 -12.29
CA THR A 244 -19.53 14.13 -13.28
C THR A 244 -20.19 15.39 -13.84
N ARG A 245 -21.50 15.35 -14.14
CA ARG A 245 -22.28 16.50 -14.60
C ARG A 245 -22.31 17.61 -13.56
N GLU A 246 -22.65 17.29 -12.31
CA GLU A 246 -22.62 18.26 -11.20
C GLU A 246 -21.24 18.93 -11.03
N LYS A 247 -20.15 18.13 -11.11
CA LYS A 247 -18.79 18.68 -11.08
C LYS A 247 -18.48 19.56 -12.29
N ARG A 248 -18.97 19.22 -13.48
CA ARG A 248 -18.84 20.06 -14.68
C ARG A 248 -19.59 21.37 -14.54
N ASP A 249 -20.78 21.34 -13.94
CA ASP A 249 -21.57 22.55 -13.68
C ASP A 249 -20.79 23.49 -12.73
N VAL A 250 -20.22 22.97 -11.64
CA VAL A 250 -19.36 23.76 -10.74
C VAL A 250 -18.11 24.31 -11.45
N LEU A 251 -17.43 23.48 -12.26
CA LEU A 251 -16.28 23.92 -13.07
C LEU A 251 -16.68 25.05 -14.03
N ARG A 252 -17.84 24.94 -14.68
CA ARG A 252 -18.38 25.95 -15.59
C ARG A 252 -18.68 27.26 -14.86
N SER A 253 -19.35 27.19 -13.71
CA SER A 253 -19.65 28.38 -12.88
C SER A 253 -18.38 29.10 -12.43
N LEU A 254 -17.35 28.36 -12.00
CA LEU A 254 -16.07 28.95 -11.60
C LEU A 254 -15.32 29.55 -12.78
N ALA A 255 -15.30 28.88 -13.94
CA ALA A 255 -14.67 29.40 -15.14
C ALA A 255 -15.32 30.70 -15.64
N ILE A 256 -16.66 30.76 -15.63
CA ILE A 256 -17.41 32.00 -15.92
C ILE A 256 -17.03 33.09 -14.90
N GLY A 257 -16.98 32.76 -13.60
CA GLY A 257 -16.59 33.70 -12.55
C GLY A 257 -15.15 34.23 -12.69
N LEU A 258 -14.26 33.50 -13.36
CA LEU A 258 -12.89 33.91 -13.69
C LEU A 258 -12.78 34.61 -15.07
N GLY A 259 -13.91 34.88 -15.73
CA GLY A 259 -13.95 35.60 -17.01
C GLY A 259 -13.65 34.74 -18.24
N TRP A 260 -13.77 33.41 -18.16
CA TRP A 260 -13.54 32.54 -19.32
C TRP A 260 -14.74 32.58 -20.26
N SER A 261 -14.49 32.84 -21.55
CA SER A 261 -15.52 32.83 -22.59
C SER A 261 -15.89 31.40 -22.98
N LEU A 262 -16.90 30.83 -22.32
CA LEU A 262 -17.46 29.51 -22.62
C LEU A 262 -18.82 29.68 -23.32
N PRO A 263 -18.97 29.36 -24.61
CA PRO A 263 -20.25 29.46 -25.30
C PRO A 263 -21.34 28.57 -24.66
N ALA A 264 -22.55 29.10 -24.58
CA ALA A 264 -23.71 28.33 -24.10
C ALA A 264 -24.18 27.37 -25.20
N GLY A 265 -24.36 26.08 -24.86
CA GLY A 265 -24.95 25.08 -25.76
C GLY A 265 -24.00 24.40 -26.74
N GLN A 266 -22.69 24.66 -26.67
CA GLN A 266 -21.69 23.90 -27.44
C GLN A 266 -21.43 22.54 -26.77
N GLU A 267 -21.23 21.49 -27.57
CA GLU A 267 -21.13 20.13 -27.05
C GLU A 267 -19.99 20.00 -26.02
N ASP A 268 -20.33 19.37 -24.89
CA ASP A 268 -19.46 19.22 -23.71
C ASP A 268 -18.03 18.71 -24.03
N PHE A 269 -17.83 18.05 -25.18
CA PHE A 269 -16.55 17.45 -25.58
C PHE A 269 -15.46 18.47 -25.95
N GLU A 270 -15.81 19.71 -26.32
CA GLU A 270 -14.80 20.70 -26.76
C GLU A 270 -14.05 21.35 -25.60
N PHE A 271 -14.73 21.52 -24.47
CA PHE A 271 -14.17 22.19 -23.29
C PHE A 271 -14.04 21.27 -22.08
N PHE A 272 -14.65 20.09 -22.05
CA PHE A 272 -14.58 19.18 -20.90
C PHE A 272 -14.00 17.80 -21.24
N ALA A 273 -13.07 17.33 -20.40
CA ALA A 273 -12.54 15.97 -20.42
C ALA A 273 -12.74 15.29 -19.06
N GLY A 274 -13.88 14.61 -18.89
CA GLY A 274 -14.32 14.07 -17.60
C GLY A 274 -14.64 15.20 -16.61
N THR A 275 -13.95 15.25 -15.46
CA THR A 275 -14.06 16.31 -14.44
C THR A 275 -12.98 17.40 -14.58
N ARG A 276 -12.64 17.75 -15.83
CA ARG A 276 -11.64 18.77 -16.17
C ARG A 276 -12.21 19.72 -17.20
N ILE A 277 -11.79 20.97 -17.16
CA ILE A 277 -12.17 22.01 -18.11
C ILE A 277 -10.92 22.56 -18.82
N LEU A 278 -11.01 22.78 -20.13
CA LEU A 278 -9.95 23.36 -20.95
C LEU A 278 -10.05 24.88 -20.91
N HIS A 279 -8.94 25.56 -20.62
CA HIS A 279 -8.86 27.01 -20.70
C HIS A 279 -8.93 27.46 -22.17
N PRO A 280 -9.81 28.42 -22.54
CA PRO A 280 -10.07 28.78 -23.93
C PRO A 280 -8.85 29.35 -24.67
N THR A 281 -8.03 30.18 -24.00
CA THR A 281 -6.84 30.80 -24.61
C THR A 281 -5.52 30.07 -24.30
N GLU A 282 -5.33 29.59 -23.07
CA GLU A 282 -4.08 28.91 -22.67
C GLU A 282 -3.98 27.46 -23.19
N HIS A 283 -5.08 26.87 -23.67
CA HIS A 283 -5.18 25.46 -24.04
C HIS A 283 -4.65 24.49 -22.97
N ARG A 284 -4.83 24.85 -21.69
CA ARG A 284 -4.41 24.06 -20.52
C ARG A 284 -5.62 23.49 -19.79
N TRP A 285 -5.48 22.28 -19.28
CA TRP A 285 -6.52 21.62 -18.49
C TRP A 285 -6.50 22.10 -17.05
N TYR A 286 -7.68 22.39 -16.50
CA TYR A 286 -7.90 22.75 -15.10
C TYR A 286 -8.91 21.78 -14.46
N CYS A 287 -8.80 21.60 -13.15
CA CYS A 287 -9.72 20.79 -12.34
C CYS A 287 -10.09 21.51 -11.05
N LEU A 288 -11.12 21.02 -10.35
CA LEU A 288 -11.48 21.54 -9.03
C LEU A 288 -10.33 21.28 -8.05
N GLY A 289 -9.91 22.33 -7.35
CA GLY A 289 -8.95 22.28 -6.27
C GLY A 289 -9.32 23.27 -5.17
N LYS A 290 -8.42 23.47 -4.22
CA LYS A 290 -8.56 24.48 -3.17
C LYS A 290 -7.36 25.42 -3.21
N LYS A 291 -7.62 26.72 -3.11
CA LYS A 291 -6.60 27.75 -2.88
C LYS A 291 -7.09 28.59 -1.71
N ASP A 292 -6.28 28.73 -0.67
CA ASP A 292 -6.63 29.49 0.55
C ASP A 292 -7.97 29.06 1.16
N ASN A 293 -8.21 27.74 1.15
CA ASN A 293 -9.44 27.09 1.64
C ASN A 293 -10.72 27.38 0.83
N ILE A 294 -10.63 28.12 -0.27
CA ILE A 294 -11.72 28.37 -1.22
C ILE A 294 -11.64 27.38 -2.39
N ILE A 295 -12.78 26.81 -2.77
CA ILE A 295 -12.87 25.92 -3.94
C ILE A 295 -12.68 26.75 -5.21
N THR A 296 -11.69 26.39 -6.02
CA THR A 296 -11.34 27.12 -7.25
C THR A 296 -10.78 26.20 -8.34
N LEU A 297 -10.49 26.74 -9.52
CA LEU A 297 -9.83 26.04 -10.61
C LEU A 297 -8.31 26.00 -10.40
N VAL A 298 -7.73 24.81 -10.43
CA VAL A 298 -6.28 24.57 -10.32
C VAL A 298 -5.79 23.86 -11.58
N LEU A 299 -4.61 24.26 -12.06
CA LEU A 299 -3.98 23.65 -13.24
C LEU A 299 -3.81 22.14 -13.04
N TYR A 300 -4.36 21.36 -13.97
CA TYR A 300 -4.24 19.91 -13.95
C TYR A 300 -2.84 19.51 -14.41
N LYS A 301 -2.03 19.02 -13.46
CA LYS A 301 -0.77 18.34 -13.76
C LYS A 301 -1.08 16.85 -13.90
N GLY A 302 -1.04 16.34 -15.13
CA GLY A 302 -1.23 14.92 -15.38
C GLY A 302 -0.28 14.09 -14.52
N LYS A 303 -0.76 12.97 -13.96
CA LYS A 303 0.13 12.01 -13.31
C LYS A 303 1.15 11.56 -14.35
N LYS A 304 2.45 11.84 -14.12
CA LYS A 304 3.51 11.16 -14.87
C LYS A 304 3.30 9.67 -14.66
N LYS A 305 2.94 8.96 -15.73
CA LYS A 305 3.07 7.50 -15.77
C LYS A 305 4.55 7.26 -15.47
N GLN A 306 4.88 6.53 -14.40
CA GLN A 306 6.23 6.00 -14.27
C GLN A 306 6.44 5.10 -15.48
N SER A 307 7.11 5.63 -16.50
CA SER A 307 7.73 4.80 -17.50
C SER A 307 8.80 4.02 -16.77
N SER A 308 8.60 2.72 -16.61
CA SER A 308 9.68 1.78 -16.42
C SER A 308 10.56 1.87 -17.67
N SER A 309 11.50 2.80 -17.68
CA SER A 309 12.59 2.86 -18.64
C SER A 309 13.85 2.42 -17.91
N SER A 310 14.07 1.11 -17.94
CA SER A 310 15.42 0.55 -17.89
C SER A 310 16.20 1.10 -19.08
N SER A 311 17.23 1.90 -18.82
CA SER A 311 18.46 2.00 -19.63
C SER A 311 19.52 2.79 -18.85
N SER A 312 20.54 2.03 -18.49
CA SER A 312 21.94 2.42 -18.26
C SER A 312 22.42 3.66 -19.01
N ASN A 313 23.04 4.61 -18.30
CA ASN A 313 24.51 4.70 -18.28
C ASN A 313 25.03 5.63 -17.16
N SER A 314 26.19 5.22 -16.64
CA SER A 314 27.17 5.86 -15.76
C SER A 314 27.25 7.38 -15.84
N SER A 315 27.51 8.13 -14.77
CA SER A 315 28.73 8.04 -13.95
C SER A 315 28.60 8.85 -12.65
N VAL A 316 28.88 8.23 -11.50
CA VAL A 316 29.32 8.94 -10.28
C VAL A 316 30.31 8.03 -9.55
N ASP A 317 31.49 8.58 -9.27
CA ASP A 317 32.65 7.95 -8.66
C ASP A 317 32.36 7.24 -7.33
N LEU A 318 32.96 6.06 -7.17
CA LEU A 318 33.11 5.36 -5.89
C LEU A 318 34.30 5.96 -5.13
N PRO A 319 34.21 6.18 -3.80
CA PRO A 319 35.39 6.44 -2.98
C PRO A 319 36.24 5.18 -2.82
N ASP A 320 37.57 5.35 -2.92
CA ASP A 320 38.59 4.31 -2.82
C ASP A 320 38.48 3.44 -1.56
N LEU A 321 38.54 2.12 -1.75
CA LEU A 321 38.77 1.16 -0.69
C LEU A 321 40.28 1.01 -0.43
N PRO A 322 40.72 0.86 0.82
CA PRO A 322 42.14 0.71 1.14
C PRO A 322 42.69 -0.63 0.61
N ALA A 323 43.90 -0.59 0.06
CA ALA A 323 44.58 -1.73 -0.56
C ALA A 323 44.87 -2.88 0.44
N PRO A 324 44.83 -4.15 -0.02
CA PRO A 324 45.21 -5.29 0.80
C PRO A 324 46.73 -5.30 1.08
N PRO A 325 47.18 -5.88 2.20
CA PRO A 325 48.60 -5.92 2.55
C PRO A 325 49.39 -6.82 1.59
N PRO A 326 50.67 -6.51 1.31
CA PRO A 326 51.47 -7.21 0.32
C PRO A 326 51.83 -8.63 0.78
N SER A 327 51.65 -9.60 -0.13
CA SER A 327 52.12 -10.97 -0.02
C SER A 327 53.65 -11.00 0.08
N GLN A 328 54.20 -11.60 1.14
CA GLN A 328 55.63 -11.86 1.24
C GLN A 328 56.07 -12.95 0.24
N PRO A 329 57.31 -12.88 -0.28
CA PRO A 329 57.81 -13.84 -1.24
C PRO A 329 58.17 -15.17 -0.57
N ASP A 330 57.83 -16.27 -1.26
CA ASP A 330 58.33 -17.61 -0.98
C ASP A 330 59.86 -17.60 -0.96
N ASN A 331 60.43 -17.94 0.20
CA ASN A 331 61.84 -18.26 0.34
C ASN A 331 61.94 -19.67 0.89
N GLY A 332 62.10 -20.63 -0.02
CA GLY A 332 62.43 -22.01 0.33
C GLY A 332 63.91 -22.12 0.68
N SER A 333 64.24 -22.53 1.91
CA SER A 333 65.40 -23.39 2.17
C SER A 333 65.45 -23.93 3.60
N SER A 334 65.41 -25.26 3.69
CA SER A 334 66.30 -26.13 4.47
C SER A 334 66.16 -26.30 5.99
N GLY A 335 66.18 -27.59 6.40
CA GLY A 335 66.54 -28.11 7.72
C GLY A 335 65.35 -28.30 8.66
N GLY A 336 64.90 -29.49 9.05
CA GLY A 336 65.64 -30.68 9.45
C GLY A 336 65.69 -30.75 10.99
N GLY A 337 64.91 -31.63 11.62
CA GLY A 337 64.99 -31.81 13.09
C GLY A 337 63.87 -32.63 13.73
N GLY A 338 64.01 -33.96 13.66
CA GLY A 338 63.59 -35.00 14.61
C GLY A 338 62.40 -34.82 15.56
N GLU A 339 61.34 -35.60 15.32
CA GLU A 339 60.43 -36.08 16.37
C GLU A 339 61.03 -37.31 17.09
N GLN A 340 61.15 -37.21 18.42
CA GLN A 340 61.20 -38.34 19.33
C GLN A 340 59.88 -38.40 20.12
N GLY A 341 59.18 -39.53 20.01
CA GLY A 341 58.77 -40.32 21.18
C GLY A 341 57.39 -40.09 21.82
N GLY A 342 56.52 -41.10 21.63
CA GLY A 342 55.54 -41.59 22.63
C GLY A 342 54.17 -40.93 22.58
N GLY A 343 53.03 -41.63 22.62
CA GLY A 343 52.71 -43.02 22.90
C GLY A 343 51.24 -43.10 23.34
N GLY A 344 50.58 -44.24 23.07
CA GLY A 344 49.29 -44.64 23.64
C GLY A 344 48.05 -44.22 22.82
N SER A 345 47.33 -45.07 22.09
CA SER A 345 46.62 -46.33 22.42
C SER A 345 45.31 -46.14 23.20
N GLY A 346 44.20 -46.59 22.59
CA GLY A 346 42.89 -46.85 23.19
C GLY A 346 41.78 -46.05 22.49
N GLY A 347 40.87 -46.61 21.70
CA GLY A 347 40.43 -48.00 21.55
C GLY A 347 38.93 -48.07 21.85
N LEU A 348 38.17 -48.39 20.79
CA LEU A 348 36.72 -48.70 20.69
C LEU A 348 35.77 -47.51 20.51
#